data_AF-A0A1V6BNE0-F1
#
_entry.id   AF-A0A1V6BNE0-F1
#
_cell.length_a   1.000
_cell.length_b   1.000
_cell.length_c   1.000
_cell.angle_alpha   90.00
_cell.angle_beta   90.00
_cell.angle_gamma   90.00
#
_symmetry.space_group_name_H-M   'P 1'
#
loop_
_entity.id
_entity.type
_entity.pdbx_description
1 polymer ?
#
loop_
_entity_poly.entity_id
_entity_poly.type
_entity_poly.pdbx_seq_one_letter_code
_entity_poly.pdbx_strand_id
1 'polypeptide(L)' 'MNFNKVLQFLADNNIQPAELFALVEKVRTMDLSDEEAIRNVIREVAKVANRPLDKAQENRIVKDIMKNGINDNLFNLL' A
#
# COMPACT_ATOMS: atom_id res chain seq x y z
N MET A 1 10.98 -3.21 9.72
CA MET A 1 11.01 -3.99 8.47
C MET A 1 11.55 -5.41 8.67
N ASN A 2 10.65 -6.37 8.88
CA ASN A 2 10.98 -7.80 8.77
C ASN A 2 10.72 -8.25 7.33
N PHE A 3 11.75 -8.26 6.50
CA PHE A 3 11.67 -8.57 5.06
C PHE A 3 10.94 -9.89 4.77
N ASN A 4 11.13 -10.91 5.62
CA ASN A 4 10.45 -12.20 5.47
C ASN A 4 8.92 -12.11 5.56
N LYS A 5 8.38 -11.20 6.38
CA LYS A 5 6.94 -11.00 6.48
C LYS A 5 6.36 -10.34 5.23
N VAL A 6 7.12 -9.43 4.63
CA VAL A 6 6.76 -8.79 3.35
C VAL A 6 6.75 -9.84 2.25
N LEU A 7 7.77 -10.69 2.18
CA LEU A 7 7.81 -11.76 1.17
C LEU A 7 6.68 -12.78 1.31
N GLN A 8 6.34 -13.19 2.54
CA GLN A 8 5.20 -14.06 2.79
C GLN A 8 3.88 -13.40 2.37
N PHE A 9 3.67 -12.15 2.74
CA PHE A 9 2.48 -11.39 2.34
C PHE A 9 2.34 -11.31 0.81
N LEU A 10 3.44 -11.07 0.08
CA LEU A 10 3.44 -11.05 -1.37
C LEU A 10 3.08 -12.41 -1.97
N ALA A 11 3.68 -13.48 -1.45
CA ALA A 11 3.43 -14.84 -1.89
C ALA A 11 1.99 -15.29 -1.61
N ASP A 12 1.46 -15.00 -0.42
CA ASP A 12 0.12 -15.39 0.01
C ASP A 12 -0.98 -14.66 -0.77
N ASN A 13 -0.71 -13.43 -1.19
CA ASN A 13 -1.67 -12.60 -1.95
C ASN A 13 -1.40 -12.60 -3.45
N ASN A 14 -0.48 -13.45 -3.92
CA ASN A 14 -0.12 -13.54 -5.33
C ASN A 14 0.35 -12.20 -5.94
N ILE A 15 0.82 -11.28 -5.09
CA ILE A 15 1.32 -9.96 -5.49
C ILE A 15 2.76 -10.16 -5.95
N GLN A 16 3.06 -9.71 -7.16
CA GLN A 16 4.42 -9.84 -7.66
C GLN A 16 5.34 -8.85 -6.92
N PRO A 17 6.56 -9.25 -6.52
CA PRO A 17 7.52 -8.33 -5.92
C PRO A 17 7.76 -7.08 -6.79
N ALA A 18 7.70 -7.22 -8.12
CA ALA A 18 7.80 -6.11 -9.06
C ALA A 18 6.66 -5.08 -8.88
N GLU A 19 5.44 -5.52 -8.60
CA GLU A 19 4.28 -4.64 -8.35
C GLU A 19 4.44 -3.92 -7.01
N LEU A 20 4.99 -4.59 -6.00
CA LEU A 20 5.35 -3.96 -4.73
C LEU A 20 6.44 -2.91 -4.91
N PHE A 21 7.48 -3.22 -5.67
CA PHE A 21 8.55 -2.26 -5.95
C PHE A 21 8.03 -1.05 -6.73
N ALA A 22 7.20 -1.27 -7.74
CA ALA A 22 6.55 -0.19 -8.49
C ALA A 22 5.67 0.68 -7.59
N LEU A 23 4.94 0.07 -6.65
CA LEU A 23 4.17 0.78 -5.64
C LEU A 23 5.07 1.66 -4.75
N VAL A 24 6.12 1.08 -4.17
CA VAL A 24 7.02 1.80 -3.27
C VAL A 24 7.74 2.93 -4.01
N GLU A 25 8.20 2.70 -5.24
CA GLU A 25 8.79 3.74 -6.08
C GLU A 25 7.78 4.85 -6.40
N LYS A 26 6.57 4.49 -6.84
CA LYS A 26 5.52 5.44 -7.21
C LYS A 26 5.17 6.33 -6.01
N VAL A 27 4.99 5.75 -4.83
CA VAL A 27 4.70 6.51 -3.60
C VAL A 27 5.90 7.33 -3.12
N ARG A 28 7.13 6.84 -3.30
CA ARG A 28 8.35 7.60 -2.96
C ARG A 28 8.57 8.82 -3.87
N THR A 29 8.14 8.73 -5.12
CA THR A 29 8.18 9.84 -6.09
C THR A 29 6.94 10.72 -6.07
N MET A 30 5.86 10.26 -5.43
CA MET A 30 4.59 10.95 -5.32
C MET A 30 4.61 11.91 -4.14
N ASP A 31 3.86 13.01 -4.26
CA ASP A 31 3.66 13.92 -3.16
C ASP A 31 2.75 13.27 -2.11
N LEU A 32 3.36 12.84 -1.00
CA LEU A 32 2.67 12.28 0.17
C LEU A 32 1.77 13.32 0.89
N SER A 33 1.78 14.57 0.44
CA SER A 33 0.86 15.62 0.89
C SER A 33 -0.51 15.54 0.20
N ASP A 34 -0.61 14.85 -0.94
CA ASP A 34 -1.83 14.73 -1.71
C ASP A 34 -2.61 13.45 -1.34
N GLU A 35 -3.69 13.66 -0.59
CA GLU A 35 -4.62 12.60 -0.17
C GLU A 35 -5.21 11.82 -1.37
N GLU A 36 -5.50 12.51 -2.46
CA GLU A 36 -6.14 11.92 -3.64
C GLU A 36 -5.14 11.02 -4.39
N ALA A 37 -3.89 11.47 -4.49
CA ALA A 37 -2.80 10.70 -5.07
C ALA A 37 -2.54 9.41 -4.27
N ILE A 38 -2.45 9.51 -2.94
CA ILE A 38 -2.31 8.37 -2.04
C ILE A 38 -3.49 7.40 -2.18
N ARG A 39 -4.71 7.92 -2.19
CA ARG A 39 -5.94 7.13 -2.33
C ARG A 39 -5.97 6.33 -3.62
N ASN A 40 -5.60 6.95 -4.74
CA ASN A 40 -5.55 6.29 -6.04
C ASN A 40 -4.54 5.14 -6.05
N VAL A 41 -3.38 5.33 -5.43
CA VAL A 41 -2.37 4.28 -5.32
C VAL A 41 -2.86 3.10 -4.49
N ILE A 42 -3.47 3.34 -3.33
CA ILE A 42 -4.03 2.27 -2.49
C ILE A 42 -5.08 1.47 -3.26
N ARG A 43 -5.93 2.13 -4.06
CA ARG A 43 -6.94 1.47 -4.89
C ARG A 43 -6.33 0.61 -6.00
N GLU A 44 -5.28 1.11 -6.65
CA GLU A 44 -4.56 0.34 -7.68
C GLU A 44 -3.95 -0.92 -7.07
N VAL A 45 -3.31 -0.80 -5.91
CA VAL A 45 -2.70 -1.95 -5.21
C VAL A 45 -3.75 -2.94 -4.74
N ALA A 46 -4.85 -2.46 -4.16
CA ALA A 46 -5.96 -3.31 -3.74
C ALA A 46 -6.56 -4.11 -4.91
N LYS A 47 -6.65 -3.49 -6.09
CA LYS A 47 -7.08 -4.18 -7.33
C LYS A 47 -6.07 -5.22 -7.78
N VAL A 48 -4.78 -4.89 -7.76
CA VAL A 48 -3.69 -5.80 -8.15
C VAL A 48 -3.60 -6.99 -7.20
N ALA A 49 -3.70 -6.74 -5.89
CA ALA A 49 -3.75 -7.74 -4.83
C ALA A 49 -5.08 -8.52 -4.77
N ASN A 50 -6.05 -8.18 -5.65
CA ASN A 50 -7.39 -8.74 -5.67
C ASN A 50 -8.09 -8.71 -4.29
N ARG A 51 -7.77 -7.69 -3.47
CA ARG A 51 -8.32 -7.49 -2.14
C ARG A 51 -9.18 -6.24 -2.12
N PRO A 52 -10.52 -6.40 -2.05
CA PRO A 52 -11.40 -5.25 -1.93
C PRO A 52 -11.20 -4.61 -0.56
N LEU A 53 -10.71 -3.37 -0.55
CA LEU A 53 -10.70 -2.52 0.64
C LEU A 53 -12.08 -1.87 0.80
N ASP A 54 -12.59 -1.85 2.01
CA ASP A 54 -13.75 -1.02 2.32
C ASP A 54 -13.34 0.47 2.42
N LYS A 55 -14.30 1.38 2.29
CA LYS A 55 -14.03 2.83 2.33
C LYS A 55 -13.43 3.29 3.67
N ALA A 56 -13.70 2.58 4.76
CA ALA A 56 -13.22 2.94 6.09
C ALA A 56 -11.73 2.57 6.26
N GLN A 57 -11.35 1.38 5.79
CA GLN A 57 -10.00 0.88 5.68
C GLN A 57 -9.19 1.78 4.75
N GLU A 58 -9.71 2.11 3.57
CA GLU A 58 -9.07 3.03 2.63
C GLU A 58 -8.77 4.38 3.31
N ASN A 59 -9.76 5.01 3.92
CA ASN A 59 -9.58 6.30 4.59
C ASN A 59 -8.61 6.25 5.77
N ARG A 60 -8.59 5.14 6.51
CA ARG A 60 -7.66 4.93 7.62
C ARG A 60 -6.23 4.84 7.10
N ILE A 61 -6.03 4.04 6.06
CA ILE A 61 -4.75 3.85 5.39
C ILE A 61 -4.22 5.18 4.85
N VAL A 62 -5.06 5.92 4.11
CA VAL A 62 -4.71 7.23 3.55
C VAL A 62 -4.25 8.19 4.65
N LYS A 63 -5.00 8.30 5.75
CA LYS A 63 -4.63 9.16 6.88
C LYS A 63 -3.32 8.74 7.55
N ASP A 64 -3.10 7.44 7.68
CA ASP A 64 -1.87 6.92 8.26
C ASP A 64 -0.65 7.22 7.37
N ILE A 65 -0.80 7.14 6.04
CA ILE A 65 0.25 7.52 5.09
C ILE A 65 0.50 9.03 5.11
N MET A 66 -0.55 9.87 5.11
CA MET A 66 -0.38 11.33 5.20
C MET A 66 0.31 11.76 6.50
N LYS A 67 0.04 11.05 7.61
CA LYS A 67 0.56 11.40 8.93
C LYS A 67 1.95 10.84 9.21
N ASN A 68 2.22 9.60 8.80
CA ASN A 68 3.42 8.85 9.19
C ASN A 68 4.26 8.37 8.00
N GLY A 69 3.84 8.65 6.76
CA GLY A 69 4.42 8.08 5.55
C GLY A 69 4.06 6.59 5.36
N ILE A 70 4.65 5.97 4.33
CA ILE A 70 4.54 4.51 4.17
C ILE A 70 5.25 3.84 5.34
N ASN A 71 4.50 3.14 6.19
CA ASN A 71 5.04 2.40 7.31
C ASN A 71 4.65 0.91 7.24
N ASP A 72 5.30 0.10 8.07
CA ASP A 72 5.07 -1.34 8.18
C ASP A 72 3.58 -1.69 8.40
N ASN A 73 2.76 -0.77 8.93
CA ASN A 73 1.33 -0.99 9.17
C ASN A 73 0.49 -0.99 7.88
N LEU A 74 0.90 -0.25 6.84
CA LEU A 74 0.22 -0.27 5.54
C LEU A 74 0.17 -1.68 4.95
N PHE A 75 1.32 -2.37 4.99
CA PHE A 75 1.49 -3.70 4.43
C PHE A 75 0.76 -4.79 5.23
N ASN A 76 0.48 -4.53 6.50
CA ASN A 76 -0.32 -5.43 7.34
C ASN A 76 -1.85 -5.22 7.16
N LEU A 77 -2.26 -4.13 6.50
CA LEU A 77 -3.66 -3.79 6.25
C LEU A 77 -4.13 -4.17 4.84
N LEU A 78 -3.19 -4.26 3.89
CA LEU A 78 -3.40 -4.94 2.62
C LEU A 78 -3.47 -6.45 2.86
#